data_AF-A0AA42LGD6-F1
#
_entry.id   AF-A0AA42LGD6-F1
#
_cell.length_a   1.000
_cell.length_b   1.000
_cell.length_c   1.000
_cell.angle_alpha   90.00
_cell.angle_beta   90.00
_cell.angle_gamma   90.00
#
_symmetry.space_group_name_H-M   'P 1'
#
loop_
_entity.id
_entity.type
_entity.pdbx_description
1 polymer ?
#
loop_
_entity_poly.entity_id
_entity_poly.type
_entity_poly.pdbx_seq_one_letter_code
_entity_poly.pdbx_strand_id
1 'polypeptide(L)'
;MQDLWNFALELYARAGVEKACLELQDTGSDVCLLLTGAWLQRRGVRCLDERLQALQQAAAPWQCEVITPLRQVRQNWRANASQDAELAALREQVKKVELQAERVLLDRLQALTENWPNEAGENDWLIRLAGGNSAALQVLRGAVDHP
;
A
#
# COMPACT_ATOMS: atom_id res chain seq x y z
N MET A 1 -17.55 3.75 -9.96
CA MET A 1 -16.25 3.08 -9.69
C MET A 1 -15.75 3.65 -8.38
N GLN A 2 -15.37 2.81 -7.42
CA GLN A 2 -14.81 3.27 -6.15
C GLN A 2 -13.37 3.76 -6.37
N ASP A 3 -13.01 4.90 -5.79
CA ASP A 3 -11.63 5.37 -5.80
C ASP A 3 -10.71 4.43 -4.99
N LEU A 4 -9.42 4.50 -5.30
CA LEU A 4 -8.39 3.64 -4.74
C LEU A 4 -8.24 3.82 -3.22
N TRP A 5 -8.43 5.05 -2.71
CA TRP A 5 -8.35 5.33 -1.28
C TRP A 5 -9.46 4.62 -0.50
N ASN A 6 -10.72 4.77 -0.93
CA ASN A 6 -11.85 4.12 -0.30
C ASN A 6 -11.77 2.59 -0.42
N PHE A 7 -11.31 2.08 -1.56
CA PHE A 7 -11.02 0.65 -1.71
C PHE A 7 -9.95 0.18 -0.73
N ALA A 8 -8.86 0.93 -0.57
CA ALA A 8 -7.79 0.61 0.36
C ALA A 8 -8.29 0.56 1.81
N LEU A 9 -9.13 1.53 2.21
CA LEU A 9 -9.75 1.54 3.54
C LEU A 9 -10.63 0.32 3.79
N GLU A 10 -11.48 -0.04 2.83
CA GLU A 10 -12.34 -1.23 2.94
C GLU A 10 -11.52 -2.53 3.00
N LEU A 11 -10.50 -2.65 2.16
CA LEU A 11 -9.62 -3.81 2.14
C LEU A 11 -8.86 -3.93 3.47
N TYR A 12 -8.32 -2.82 3.99
CA TYR A 12 -7.59 -2.80 5.25
C TYR A 12 -8.46 -3.16 6.46
N ALA A 13 -9.76 -2.83 6.41
CA ALA A 13 -10.72 -3.18 7.45
C ALA A 13 -11.08 -4.69 7.47
N ARG A 14 -10.69 -5.47 6.46
CA ARG A 14 -10.93 -6.92 6.43
C ARG A 14 -10.04 -7.65 7.42
N ALA A 15 -10.59 -8.72 8.01
CA ALA A 15 -9.91 -9.51 9.02
C ALA A 15 -8.55 -10.01 8.52
N GLY A 16 -7.49 -9.69 9.27
CA GLY A 16 -6.11 -10.12 8.98
C GLY A 16 -5.35 -9.28 7.95
N VAL A 17 -6.02 -8.37 7.21
CA VAL A 17 -5.35 -7.57 6.17
C VAL A 17 -4.36 -6.57 6.77
N GLU A 18 -4.76 -5.82 7.82
CA GLU A 18 -3.84 -4.92 8.52
C GLU A 18 -2.54 -5.63 8.92
N LYS A 19 -2.67 -6.79 9.57
CA LYS A 19 -1.52 -7.59 10.01
C LYS A 19 -0.67 -8.06 8.83
N ALA A 20 -1.30 -8.55 7.77
CA ALA A 20 -0.61 -8.99 6.56
C ALA A 20 0.16 -7.83 5.88
N CYS A 21 -0.46 -6.65 5.77
CA CYS A 21 0.19 -5.46 5.22
C CYS A 21 1.42 -5.05 6.05
N LEU A 22 1.33 -5.11 7.39
CA LEU A 22 2.46 -4.84 8.27
C LEU A 22 3.60 -5.85 8.07
N GLU A 23 3.29 -7.15 8.01
CA GLU A 23 4.30 -8.18 7.74
C GLU A 23 4.98 -7.99 6.39
N LEU A 24 4.21 -7.68 5.34
CA LEU A 24 4.75 -7.39 4.01
C LEU A 24 5.62 -6.14 4.03
N GLN A 25 5.20 -5.09 4.74
CA GLN A 25 5.99 -3.87 4.91
C GLN A 25 7.32 -4.13 5.63
N ASP A 26 7.32 -4.96 6.67
CA ASP A 26 8.53 -5.32 7.42
C ASP A 26 9.52 -6.13 6.56
N THR A 27 9.02 -6.84 5.54
CA THR A 27 9.86 -7.50 4.52
C THR A 27 10.29 -6.58 3.37
N GLY A 28 9.96 -5.29 3.42
CA GLY A 28 10.34 -4.29 2.43
C GLY A 28 9.36 -4.10 1.28
N SER A 29 8.18 -4.72 1.34
CA SER A 29 7.14 -4.49 0.33
C SER A 29 6.51 -3.09 0.47
N ASP A 30 6.21 -2.46 -0.67
CA ASP A 30 5.46 -1.21 -0.70
C ASP A 30 3.95 -1.51 -0.62
N VAL A 31 3.36 -1.23 0.54
CA VAL A 31 1.93 -1.47 0.79
C VAL A 31 1.05 -0.62 -0.13
N CYS A 32 1.44 0.61 -0.50
CA CYS A 32 0.66 1.45 -1.42
C CYS A 32 0.61 0.82 -2.81
N LEU A 33 1.73 0.27 -3.29
CA LEU A 33 1.77 -0.48 -4.54
C LEU A 33 0.91 -1.75 -4.47
N LEU A 34 0.99 -2.52 -3.38
CA LEU A 34 0.17 -3.72 -3.21
C LEU A 34 -1.33 -3.41 -3.21
N LEU A 35 -1.76 -2.38 -2.49
CA LEU A 35 -3.15 -1.90 -2.49
C LEU A 35 -3.60 -1.46 -3.88
N THR A 36 -2.72 -0.78 -4.63
CA THR A 36 -2.97 -0.39 -6.03
C THR A 36 -3.14 -1.63 -6.91
N GLY A 37 -2.24 -2.61 -6.79
CA GLY A 37 -2.33 -3.87 -7.54
C GLY A 37 -3.62 -4.65 -7.26
N ALA A 38 -4.02 -4.75 -5.99
CA ALA A 38 -5.29 -5.32 -5.58
C ALA A 38 -6.51 -4.62 -6.23
N TRP A 39 -6.48 -3.29 -6.26
CA TRP A 39 -7.54 -2.50 -6.89
C TRP A 39 -7.59 -2.68 -8.41
N LEU A 40 -6.43 -2.72 -9.07
CA LEU A 40 -6.32 -2.95 -10.52
C LEU A 40 -6.80 -4.34 -10.91
N GLN A 41 -6.48 -5.36 -10.09
CA GLN A 41 -7.02 -6.71 -10.24
C GLN A 41 -8.55 -6.71 -10.19
N ARG A 42 -9.15 -6.04 -9.20
CA ARG A 42 -10.61 -5.91 -9.08
C ARG A 42 -11.24 -5.13 -10.25
N ARG A 43 -10.51 -4.18 -10.84
CA ARG A 43 -10.92 -3.44 -12.06
C ARG A 43 -10.79 -4.27 -13.34
N GLY A 44 -10.20 -5.46 -13.30
CA GLY A 44 -9.94 -6.29 -14.48
C GLY A 44 -8.81 -5.75 -15.36
N VAL A 45 -7.90 -4.96 -14.82
CA VAL A 45 -6.75 -4.46 -15.58
C VAL A 45 -5.67 -5.54 -15.65
N ARG A 46 -5.27 -5.93 -16.87
CA ARG A 46 -4.19 -6.91 -17.06
C ARG A 46 -2.88 -6.44 -16.44
N CYS A 47 -2.20 -7.33 -15.73
CA CYS A 47 -0.83 -7.13 -15.24
C CYS A 47 0.15 -7.27 -16.41
N LEU A 48 0.89 -6.20 -16.73
CA LEU A 48 1.92 -6.15 -17.78
C LEU A 48 3.21 -5.59 -17.18
N ASP A 49 4.36 -6.01 -17.72
CA ASP A 49 5.68 -5.52 -17.27
C ASP A 49 5.80 -3.99 -17.33
N GLU A 50 5.34 -3.40 -18.44
CA GLU A 50 5.34 -1.95 -18.66
C GLU A 50 4.52 -1.22 -17.60
N ARG A 51 3.38 -1.78 -17.21
CA ARG A 51 2.48 -1.20 -16.21
C ARG A 51 3.05 -1.34 -14.79
N LEU A 52 3.64 -2.49 -14.46
CA LEU A 52 4.37 -2.69 -13.20
C LEU A 52 5.51 -1.69 -13.06
N GLN A 53 6.32 -1.55 -14.11
CA GLN A 53 7.43 -0.60 -14.14
C GLN A 53 6.93 0.85 -13.99
N ALA A 54 5.85 1.22 -14.66
CA ALA A 54 5.25 2.55 -14.54
C ALA A 54 4.81 2.86 -13.10
N LEU A 55 4.14 1.92 -12.42
CA LEU A 55 3.75 2.08 -11.02
C LEU A 55 4.96 2.23 -10.10
N GLN A 56 5.96 1.35 -10.24
CA GLN A 56 7.18 1.37 -9.42
C GLN A 56 7.95 2.68 -9.61
N GLN A 57 8.11 3.15 -10.84
CA GLN A 57 8.79 4.42 -11.15
C GLN A 57 8.04 5.63 -10.60
N ALA A 58 6.70 5.62 -10.67
CA ALA A 58 5.88 6.69 -10.12
C ALA A 58 5.92 6.73 -8.58
N ALA A 59 5.98 5.57 -7.93
CA ALA A 59 5.98 5.47 -6.48
C ALA A 59 7.35 5.71 -5.83
N ALA A 60 8.43 5.20 -6.44
CA ALA A 60 9.74 5.11 -5.81
C ALA A 60 10.27 6.43 -5.21
N PRO A 61 10.24 7.59 -5.92
CA PRO A 61 10.73 8.84 -5.35
C PRO A 61 9.94 9.27 -4.10
N TRP A 62 8.61 9.20 -4.17
CA TRP A 62 7.75 9.59 -3.06
C TRP A 62 7.86 8.64 -1.86
N GLN A 63 7.97 7.34 -2.14
CA GLN A 63 8.17 6.32 -1.14
C GLN A 63 9.50 6.52 -0.40
N CYS A 64 10.58 6.82 -1.13
CA CYS A 64 11.93 7.02 -0.59
C CYS A 64 12.09 8.35 0.17
N GLU A 65 11.59 9.44 -0.41
CA GLU A 65 11.86 10.80 0.09
C GLU A 65 10.84 11.29 1.12
N VAL A 66 9.64 10.71 1.15
CA VAL A 66 8.53 11.19 2.00
C VAL A 66 8.03 10.13 2.97
N ILE A 67 7.54 8.99 2.47
CA ILE A 67 6.88 7.99 3.33
C ILE A 67 7.91 7.29 4.23
N THR A 68 9.02 6.82 3.67
CA THR A 68 10.04 6.08 4.42
C THR A 68 10.64 6.89 5.58
N PRO A 69 11.04 8.17 5.41
CA PRO A 69 11.52 8.99 6.52
C PRO A 69 10.49 9.21 7.63
N LEU A 70 9.23 9.50 7.27
CA LEU A 70 8.16 9.68 8.26
C LEU A 70 7.93 8.41 9.07
N ARG A 71 7.89 7.26 8.38
CA ARG A 71 7.75 5.95 8.99
C ARG A 71 8.92 5.63 9.92
N GLN A 72 10.14 5.92 9.51
CA GLN A 72 11.33 5.70 10.32
C GLN A 72 11.28 6.53 11.61
N VAL A 73 10.90 7.81 11.53
CA VAL A 73 10.71 8.67 12.71
C VAL A 73 9.67 8.06 13.66
N ARG A 74 8.50 7.69 13.13
CA ARG A 74 7.42 7.08 13.94
C ARG A 74 7.85 5.76 14.59
N GLN A 75 8.61 4.93 13.89
CA GLN A 75 9.11 3.65 14.41
C GLN A 75 10.18 3.87 15.48
N ASN A 76 11.15 4.74 15.24
CA ASN A 76 12.23 5.06 16.19
C ASN A 76 11.70 5.59 17.52
N TRP A 77 10.61 6.37 17.49
CA TRP A 77 10.01 6.92 18.70
C TRP A 77 9.14 5.95 19.48
N ARG A 78 8.84 4.75 18.94
CA ARG A 78 7.88 3.81 19.55
C ARG A 78 8.22 3.42 20.98
N ALA A 79 9.49 3.14 21.29
CA ALA A 79 9.92 2.74 22.63
C ALA A 79 9.84 3.93 23.62
N ASN A 80 10.43 5.07 23.23
CA ASN A 80 10.53 6.26 24.08
C ASN A 80 9.17 6.92 24.36
N ALA A 81 8.23 6.86 23.40
CA ALA A 81 6.87 7.39 23.55
C ALA A 81 6.06 6.71 24.68
N SER A 82 6.50 5.55 25.19
CA SER A 82 5.86 4.92 26.36
C SER A 82 6.17 5.63 27.69
N GLN A 83 7.23 6.43 27.73
CA GLN A 83 7.73 7.11 28.92
C GLN A 83 7.63 8.64 28.82
N ASP A 84 7.31 9.18 27.64
CA ASP A 84 7.23 10.60 27.35
C ASP A 84 5.92 10.91 26.60
N ALA A 85 5.00 11.59 27.28
CA ALA A 85 3.69 11.93 26.75
C ALA A 85 3.75 13.01 25.65
N GLU A 86 4.70 13.94 25.70
CA GLU A 86 4.88 14.96 24.67
C GLU A 86 5.40 14.31 23.39
N LEU A 87 6.37 13.40 23.53
CA LEU A 87 6.87 12.60 22.41
C LEU A 87 5.78 11.68 21.82
N ALA A 88 4.93 11.09 22.66
CA ALA A 88 3.79 10.30 22.19
C ALA A 88 2.81 11.14 21.35
N ALA A 89 2.52 12.37 21.77
CA ALA A 89 1.67 13.29 21.02
C ALA A 89 2.30 13.68 19.66
N LEU A 90 3.60 13.98 19.64
CA LEU A 90 4.33 14.25 18.39
C LEU A 90 4.34 13.03 17.46
N ARG A 91 4.54 11.83 18.01
CA ARG A 91 4.52 10.58 17.24
C ARG A 91 3.17 10.36 16.54
N GLU A 92 2.06 10.65 17.21
CA GLU A 92 0.74 10.56 16.59
C GLU A 92 0.52 11.63 15.52
N GLN A 93 1.14 12.81 15.63
CA GLN A 93 1.14 13.80 14.54
C GLN A 93 1.94 13.29 13.33
N VAL A 94 3.12 12.71 13.53
CA VAL A 94 3.91 12.09 12.46
C VAL A 94 3.12 10.97 11.76
N LYS A 95 2.41 10.12 12.54
CA LYS A 95 1.53 9.09 11.98
C LYS A 95 0.46 9.67 11.05
N LYS A 96 -0.17 10.80 11.43
CA LYS A 96 -1.17 11.46 10.58
C LYS A 96 -0.56 11.97 9.28
N VAL A 97 0.64 12.55 9.33
CA VAL A 97 1.35 13.03 8.14
C VAL A 97 1.78 11.87 7.24
N GLU A 98 2.24 10.75 7.81
CA GLU A 98 2.54 9.51 7.06
C GLU A 98 1.30 9.00 6.32
N LEU A 99 0.15 8.87 7.00
CA LEU A 99 -1.10 8.44 6.37
C LEU A 99 -1.55 9.41 5.26
N GLN A 100 -1.37 10.71 5.44
CA GLN A 100 -1.66 11.69 4.40
C GLN A 100 -0.72 11.54 3.20
N ALA A 101 0.57 11.26 3.43
CA ALA A 101 1.54 11.02 2.37
C ALA A 101 1.23 9.73 1.59
N GLU A 102 0.81 8.67 2.25
CA GLU A 102 0.32 7.42 1.63
C GLU A 102 -0.92 7.69 0.76
N ARG A 103 -1.88 8.47 1.27
CA ARG A 103 -3.06 8.89 0.48
C ARG A 103 -2.67 9.64 -0.79
N VAL A 104 -1.75 10.61 -0.69
CA VAL A 104 -1.27 11.36 -1.87
C VAL A 104 -0.63 10.41 -2.90
N LEU A 105 0.12 9.41 -2.45
CA LEU A 105 0.68 8.40 -3.35
C LEU A 105 -0.42 7.60 -4.06
N LEU A 106 -1.40 7.11 -3.30
CA LEU A 106 -2.53 6.37 -3.86
C LEU A 106 -3.32 7.23 -4.88
N ASP A 107 -3.59 8.50 -4.58
CA ASP A 107 -4.27 9.40 -5.52
C ASP A 107 -3.47 9.57 -6.83
N ARG A 108 -2.13 9.67 -6.76
CA ARG A 108 -1.26 9.74 -7.95
C ARG A 108 -1.26 8.45 -8.75
N LEU A 109 -1.20 7.29 -8.09
CA LEU A 109 -1.24 5.99 -8.75
C LEU A 109 -2.61 5.73 -9.39
N GLN A 110 -3.70 6.18 -8.75
CA GLN A 110 -5.02 6.15 -9.36
C GLN A 110 -5.05 6.98 -10.65
N ALA A 111 -4.58 8.22 -10.61
CA ALA A 111 -4.56 9.10 -11.78
C ALA A 111 -3.73 8.50 -12.93
N LEU A 112 -2.57 7.90 -12.63
CA LEU A 112 -1.72 7.22 -13.61
C LEU A 112 -2.45 6.07 -14.33
N THR A 113 -3.37 5.40 -13.64
CA THR A 113 -4.05 4.19 -14.11
C THR A 113 -5.50 4.43 -14.53
N GLU A 114 -5.94 5.68 -14.59
CA GLU A 114 -7.32 6.05 -14.90
C GLU A 114 -7.73 5.55 -16.30
N ASN A 115 -6.85 5.74 -17.29
CA ASN A 115 -7.09 5.37 -18.68
C ASN A 115 -6.68 3.93 -19.03
N TRP A 116 -6.28 3.12 -18.04
CA TRP A 116 -5.90 1.74 -18.32
C TRP A 116 -7.15 0.89 -18.61
N PRO A 117 -7.17 0.17 -19.74
CA PRO A 117 -8.34 -0.58 -20.16
C PRO A 117 -8.60 -1.77 -19.22
N ASN A 118 -9.87 -2.11 -19.07
CA ASN A 118 -10.28 -3.38 -18.51
C ASN A 118 -10.03 -4.46 -19.56
N GLU A 119 -9.03 -5.29 -19.30
CA GLU A 119 -8.57 -6.38 -20.14
C GLU A 119 -8.45 -7.58 -19.22
N ALA A 120 -9.55 -8.32 -19.05
CA ALA A 120 -9.56 -9.52 -18.23
C ALA A 120 -8.34 -10.38 -18.56
N GLY A 121 -7.44 -10.51 -17.59
CA GLY A 121 -6.11 -11.08 -17.74
C GLY A 121 -5.63 -11.68 -16.43
N GLU A 122 -4.39 -12.14 -16.40
CA GLU A 122 -3.83 -12.83 -15.23
C GLU A 122 -3.82 -11.93 -13.98
N ASN A 123 -4.33 -12.48 -12.87
CA ASN A 123 -4.51 -11.83 -11.58
C ASN A 123 -3.22 -11.83 -10.74
N ASP A 124 -2.09 -11.51 -11.37
CA ASP A 124 -0.77 -11.70 -10.77
C ASP A 124 -0.16 -10.42 -10.18
N TRP A 125 -0.91 -9.31 -10.18
CA TRP A 125 -0.47 -8.01 -9.64
C TRP A 125 0.21 -8.13 -8.28
N LEU A 126 -0.44 -8.80 -7.33
CA LEU A 126 0.05 -8.93 -5.96
C LEU A 126 1.34 -9.75 -5.87
N ILE A 127 1.43 -10.88 -6.59
CA ILE A 127 2.64 -11.73 -6.60
C ILE A 127 3.81 -10.97 -7.24
N ARG A 128 3.56 -10.27 -8.34
CA ARG A 128 4.60 -9.56 -9.09
C ARG A 128 5.11 -8.32 -8.35
N LEU A 129 4.23 -7.60 -7.68
CA LEU A 129 4.63 -6.44 -6.86
C LEU A 129 5.33 -6.84 -5.56
N ALA A 130 4.94 -7.97 -4.94
CA ALA A 130 5.60 -8.49 -3.75
C ALA A 130 6.93 -9.22 -4.04
N GLY A 131 7.22 -9.55 -5.30
CA GLY A 131 8.43 -10.29 -5.69
C GLY A 131 8.44 -11.77 -5.28
N GLY A 132 7.31 -12.31 -4.80
CA GLY A 132 7.20 -13.69 -4.35
C GLY A 132 5.86 -13.98 -3.65
N ASN A 133 5.60 -15.24 -3.36
CA ASN A 133 4.40 -15.66 -2.63
C ASN A 133 4.74 -15.83 -1.14
N SER A 134 3.92 -15.26 -0.26
CA SER A 134 4.05 -15.37 1.20
C SER A 134 2.69 -15.61 1.85
N ALA A 135 2.65 -16.11 3.09
CA ALA A 135 1.40 -16.31 3.82
C ALA A 135 0.62 -14.98 3.98
N ALA A 136 1.33 -13.88 4.28
CA ALA A 136 0.76 -12.55 4.34
C ALA A 136 0.15 -12.12 3.00
N LEU A 137 0.83 -12.40 1.88
CA LEU A 137 0.31 -12.10 0.55
C LEU A 137 -0.96 -12.92 0.24
N GLN A 138 -1.04 -14.18 0.69
CA GLN A 138 -2.23 -15.01 0.51
C GLN A 138 -3.44 -14.46 1.26
N VAL A 139 -3.25 -13.90 2.46
CA VAL A 139 -4.31 -13.21 3.20
C VAL A 139 -4.84 -12.03 2.39
N LEU A 140 -3.94 -11.20 1.84
CA LEU A 140 -4.33 -10.07 1.02
C LEU A 140 -5.07 -10.50 -0.26
N ARG A 141 -4.58 -11.55 -0.94
CA ARG A 141 -5.23 -12.11 -2.14
C ARG A 141 -6.63 -12.65 -1.84
N GLY A 142 -6.76 -13.47 -0.80
CA GLY A 142 -8.05 -14.03 -0.39
C GLY A 142 -9.05 -12.93 -0.01
N ALA A 143 -8.58 -11.85 0.61
CA ALA A 143 -9.41 -10.69 0.88
C ALA A 143 -9.88 -10.02 -0.41
N VAL A 144 -9.04 -9.88 -1.45
CA VAL A 144 -9.42 -9.24 -2.72
C VAL A 144 -10.43 -10.07 -3.52
N ASP A 145 -10.24 -11.39 -3.57
CA ASP A 145 -11.06 -12.31 -4.36
C ASP A 145 -12.46 -12.58 -3.74
N HIS A 146 -12.62 -12.31 -2.43
CA HIS A 146 -13.88 -12.45 -1.70
C HIS A 146 -14.32 -11.08 -1.12
N PRO A 147 -14.87 -10.19 -1.97
CA PRO A 147 -15.18 -8.82 -1.58
C PRO A 147 -16.30 -8.67 -0.54
#